data_AF-A0A1C4GAS8-F1
#
_entry.id   AF-A0A1C4GAS8-F1
#
_cell.length_a   1.000
_cell.length_b   1.000
_cell.length_c   1.000
_cell.angle_alpha   90.00
_cell.angle_beta   90.00
_cell.angle_gamma   90.00
#
_symmetry.space_group_name_H-M   'P 1'
#
loop_
_entity.id
_entity.type
_entity.pdbx_description
1 polymer ?
#
loop_
_entity_poly.entity_id
_entity_poly.type
_entity_poly.pdbx_seq_one_letter_code
_entity_poly.pdbx_strand_id
1 'polypeptide(L)'
;MEKQTNITILNTLIISTLVFNLFIFTSRMSFLPWYIEDGWGYLGLLFTSFIFLLCFFQSSKLHKAGKLTTLQKFIPLASAVLSIFMLIIPSSDFMTILANLINTIILTIYIIVFQTNPDLANEKLLH
;
A
#
# COMPACT_ATOMS: atom_id res chain seq x y z
N MET A 1 5.36 -1.54 -26.16
CA MET A 1 6.34 -1.57 -25.04
C MET A 1 5.97 -0.61 -23.91
N GLU A 2 5.77 0.70 -24.15
CA GLU A 2 5.50 1.70 -23.09
C GLU A 2 4.35 1.34 -22.12
N LYS A 3 3.26 0.73 -22.60
CA LYS A 3 2.10 0.38 -21.76
C LYS A 3 2.40 -0.67 -20.69
N GLN A 4 3.25 -1.64 -20.98
CA GLN A 4 3.62 -2.70 -20.03
C GLN A 4 4.61 -2.16 -19.00
N THR A 5 5.55 -1.31 -19.45
CA THR A 5 6.44 -0.53 -18.60
C THR A 5 5.68 0.32 -17.59
N ASN A 6 4.60 1.00 -18.01
CA ASN A 6 3.79 1.83 -17.10
C ASN A 6 3.08 1.03 -16.00
N ILE A 7 2.63 -0.20 -16.30
CA ILE A 7 2.01 -1.08 -15.30
C ILE A 7 3.06 -1.61 -14.33
N THR A 8 4.23 -2.01 -14.83
CA THR A 8 5.35 -2.43 -13.97
C THR A 8 5.79 -1.31 -13.04
N ILE A 9 5.95 -0.08 -13.55
CA ILE A 9 6.30 1.09 -12.73
C ILE A 9 5.26 1.32 -11.64
N LEU A 10 3.97 1.27 -11.97
CA LEU A 10 2.90 1.45 -11.00
C LEU A 10 2.93 0.38 -9.90
N ASN A 11 3.11 -0.89 -10.28
CA ASN A 11 3.18 -1.99 -9.31
C ASN A 11 4.41 -1.85 -8.41
N THR A 12 5.58 -1.54 -8.98
CA THR A 12 6.80 -1.26 -8.21
C THR A 12 6.58 -0.10 -7.24
N LEU A 13 5.94 0.99 -7.69
CA LEU A 13 5.66 2.15 -6.86
C LEU A 13 4.69 1.81 -5.72
N ILE A 14 3.66 1.00 -5.97
CA ILE A 14 2.74 0.49 -4.93
C ILE A 14 3.52 -0.33 -3.89
N ILE A 15 4.36 -1.26 -4.31
CA ILE A 15 5.17 -2.10 -3.41
C ILE A 15 6.15 -1.27 -2.60
N SER A 16 6.90 -0.38 -3.24
CA SER A 16 7.84 0.52 -2.56
C SER A 16 7.12 1.39 -1.53
N THR A 17 5.92 1.89 -1.86
CA THR A 17 5.10 2.68 -0.93
C THR A 17 4.57 1.84 0.23
N LEU A 18 4.16 0.58 0.00
CA LEU A 18 3.75 -0.36 1.05
C LEU A 18 4.90 -0.67 2.01
N VAL A 19 6.10 -0.97 1.49
CA VAL A 19 7.29 -1.22 2.31
C VAL A 19 7.67 0.02 3.10
N PHE A 20 7.64 1.20 2.47
CA PHE A 20 7.93 2.45 3.16
C PHE A 20 6.88 2.78 4.23
N ASN A 21 5.60 2.53 3.96
CA ASN A 21 4.52 2.70 4.93
C ASN A 21 4.69 1.78 6.13
N LEU A 22 5.05 0.50 5.93
CA LEU A 22 5.41 -0.42 7.01
C LEU A 22 6.57 0.11 7.85
N PHE A 23 7.62 0.61 7.21
CA PHE A 23 8.75 1.21 7.90
C PHE A 23 8.30 2.37 8.79
N ILE A 24 7.48 3.29 8.27
CA ILE A 24 6.91 4.41 9.04
C ILE A 24 6.04 3.92 10.21
N PHE A 25 5.23 2.88 10.01
CA PHE A 25 4.43 2.30 11.11
C PHE A 25 5.32 1.75 12.22
N THR A 26 6.40 1.04 11.87
CA THR A 26 7.33 0.51 12.87
C THR A 26 8.16 1.60 13.54
N SER A 27 8.54 2.66 12.83
CA SER A 27 9.31 3.76 13.42
C SER A 27 8.51 4.57 14.44
N ARG A 28 7.18 4.40 14.52
CA ARG A 28 6.34 5.03 15.55
C ARG A 28 6.27 4.24 16.85
N MET A 29 6.85 3.05 16.92
CA MET A 29 6.84 2.23 18.12
C MET A 29 8.05 2.57 18.98
N SER A 30 7.80 3.06 20.20
CA SER A 30 8.84 3.54 21.13
C SER A 30 9.87 2.49 21.54
N PHE A 31 9.53 1.19 21.43
CA PHE A 31 10.43 0.09 21.79
C PHE A 31 11.42 -0.32 20.70
N LEU A 32 11.27 0.19 19.46
CA LEU A 32 12.17 -0.15 18.36
C LEU A 32 13.36 0.81 18.29
N PRO A 33 14.57 0.33 17.93
CA PRO A 33 15.78 1.16 17.93
C PRO A 33 15.79 2.22 16.82
N TRP A 34 14.86 2.13 15.86
CA TRP A 34 14.61 3.14 14.83
C TRP A 34 13.36 3.98 15.13
N TYR A 35 13.00 4.13 16.41
CA TYR A 35 11.93 5.03 16.83
C TYR A 35 12.22 6.46 16.37
N ILE A 36 11.22 7.05 15.75
CA ILE A 36 11.19 8.43 15.29
C ILE A 36 10.06 9.09 16.06
N GLU A 37 10.32 10.29 16.58
CA GLU A 37 9.32 11.07 17.31
C GLU A 37 8.02 11.22 16.50
N ASP A 38 6.89 11.16 17.21
CA ASP A 38 5.56 11.03 16.61
C ASP A 38 5.29 12.00 15.45
N GLY A 39 5.77 13.25 15.54
CA GLY A 39 5.58 14.26 14.49
C GLY A 39 6.11 13.84 13.11
N TRP A 40 7.30 13.25 13.06
CA TRP A 40 7.90 12.77 11.81
C TRP A 40 7.23 11.48 11.33
N GLY A 41 6.79 10.62 12.26
CA GLY A 41 5.98 9.44 11.93
C GLY A 41 4.64 9.81 11.28
N TYR A 42 3.94 10.82 11.81
CA TYR A 42 2.69 11.31 11.22
C TYR A 42 2.91 11.96 9.86
N LEU A 43 3.99 12.73 9.66
CA LEU A 43 4.35 13.27 8.35
C LEU A 43 4.60 12.16 7.32
N GLY A 44 5.29 11.09 7.71
CA GLY A 44 5.49 9.91 6.87
C GLY A 44 4.17 9.23 6.48
N LEU A 45 3.22 9.12 7.41
CA LEU A 45 1.88 8.58 7.13
C LEU A 45 1.09 9.47 6.19
N LEU A 46 1.15 10.78 6.36
CA LEU A 46 0.50 11.76 5.49
C LEU A 46 1.03 11.64 4.05
N PHE A 47 2.36 11.57 3.91
CA PHE A 47 3.03 11.43 2.63
C PHE A 47 2.70 10.10 1.93
N THR A 48 2.80 8.98 2.63
CA THR A 48 2.47 7.66 2.07
C THR A 48 0.99 7.54 1.71
N SER A 49 0.09 8.10 2.51
CA SER A 49 -1.35 8.17 2.19
C SER A 49 -1.60 8.92 0.89
N PHE A 50 -0.92 10.06 0.68
CA PHE A 50 -1.03 10.82 -0.55
C PHE A 50 -0.56 10.02 -1.77
N ILE A 51 0.59 9.33 -1.67
CA ILE A 51 1.10 8.48 -2.75
C ILE A 51 0.12 7.34 -3.06
N PHE A 52 -0.45 6.71 -2.04
CA PHE A 52 -1.45 5.65 -2.23
C PHE A 52 -2.71 6.13 -2.96
N LEU A 53 -3.17 7.34 -2.68
CA LEU A 53 -4.28 7.93 -3.43
C LEU A 53 -3.92 8.18 -4.89
N LEU A 54 -2.71 8.67 -5.19
CA LEU A 54 -2.24 8.81 -6.57
C LEU A 54 -2.20 7.45 -7.29
N CYS A 55 -1.69 6.42 -6.62
CA CYS A 55 -1.70 5.05 -7.13
C CYS A 55 -3.13 4.58 -7.40
N PHE A 56 -4.07 4.83 -6.50
CA PHE A 56 -5.47 4.48 -6.68
C PHE A 56 -6.07 5.13 -7.94
N PHE A 57 -5.83 6.42 -8.16
CA PHE A 57 -6.33 7.10 -9.36
C PHE A 57 -5.74 6.53 -10.65
N GLN A 58 -4.44 6.22 -10.65
CA GLN A 58 -3.77 5.59 -11.81
C GLN A 58 -4.28 4.16 -12.04
N SER A 59 -4.36 3.34 -10.99
CA SER A 59 -4.90 1.98 -11.05
C SER A 59 -6.37 1.98 -11.49
N SER A 60 -7.17 2.97 -11.06
CA SER A 60 -8.57 3.12 -11.46
C SER A 60 -8.70 3.43 -12.96
N LYS A 61 -7.83 4.29 -13.51
CA LYS A 61 -7.77 4.56 -14.97
C LYS A 61 -7.42 3.30 -15.75
N LEU A 62 -6.46 2.50 -15.28
CA LEU A 62 -6.03 1.26 -15.93
C LEU A 62 -7.05 0.13 -15.80
N HIS A 63 -7.76 0.05 -14.67
CA HIS A 63 -8.87 -0.89 -14.47
C HIS A 63 -10.04 -0.57 -15.41
N LYS A 64 -10.41 0.70 -15.58
CA LYS A 64 -11.42 1.11 -16.58
C LYS A 64 -11.03 0.74 -18.01
N ALA A 65 -9.74 0.59 -18.29
CA ALA A 65 -9.21 0.14 -19.57
C ALA A 65 -9.08 -1.40 -19.67
N GLY A 66 -9.58 -2.16 -18.68
CA GLY A 66 -9.56 -3.62 -18.65
C GLY A 66 -8.20 -4.26 -18.34
N LYS A 67 -7.23 -3.51 -17.81
CA LYS A 67 -5.83 -3.96 -17.68
C LYS A 67 -5.39 -4.33 -16.29
N LEU A 68 -6.15 -3.93 -15.27
CA LEU A 68 -5.87 -4.25 -13.88
C LEU A 68 -7.10 -4.88 -13.27
N THR A 69 -6.86 -5.77 -12.32
CA THR A 69 -7.93 -6.40 -11.57
C THR A 69 -8.54 -5.41 -10.57
N THR A 70 -9.77 -5.69 -10.14
CA THR A 70 -10.45 -4.93 -9.09
C THR A 70 -9.58 -4.86 -7.82
N LEU A 71 -8.89 -5.94 -7.48
CA LEU A 71 -8.06 -6.05 -6.28
C LEU A 71 -6.81 -5.15 -6.37
N GLN A 72 -6.12 -5.09 -7.53
CA GLN A 72 -5.00 -4.14 -7.74
C GLN A 72 -5.42 -2.68 -7.65
N LYS A 73 -6.66 -2.37 -8.05
CA LYS A 73 -7.22 -1.02 -7.89
C LYS A 73 -7.47 -0.70 -6.42
N PHE A 74 -8.03 -1.63 -5.64
CA PHE A 74 -8.46 -1.33 -4.26
C PHE A 74 -7.35 -1.42 -3.22
N ILE A 75 -6.26 -2.15 -3.45
CA ILE A 75 -5.15 -2.24 -2.48
C ILE A 75 -4.58 -0.87 -2.09
N PRO A 76 -4.20 0.01 -3.04
CA PRO A 76 -3.72 1.34 -2.67
C PRO A 76 -4.76 2.14 -1.87
N LEU A 77 -6.05 2.00 -2.20
CA LEU A 77 -7.12 2.68 -1.46
C LEU A 77 -7.22 2.18 -0.01
N ALA A 78 -7.17 0.86 0.20
CA ALA A 78 -7.24 0.25 1.52
C ALA A 78 -6.08 0.73 2.42
N SER A 79 -4.86 0.75 1.87
CA SER A 79 -3.67 1.24 2.59
C SER A 79 -3.73 2.74 2.88
N ALA A 80 -4.28 3.55 1.96
CA ALA A 80 -4.53 4.98 2.20
C ALA A 80 -5.52 5.19 3.36
N VAL A 81 -6.65 4.48 3.35
CA VAL A 81 -7.67 4.59 4.38
C VAL A 81 -7.12 4.19 5.75
N LEU A 82 -6.38 3.07 5.82
CA LEU A 82 -5.76 2.62 7.06
C LEU A 82 -4.74 3.64 7.60
N SER A 83 -3.92 4.22 6.71
CA SER A 83 -2.92 5.21 7.09
C SER A 83 -3.55 6.52 7.58
N ILE A 84 -4.61 6.99 6.91
CA ILE A 84 -5.37 8.18 7.32
C ILE A 84 -6.09 7.94 8.64
N PHE A 85 -6.67 6.75 8.85
CA PHE A 85 -7.32 6.39 10.10
C PHE A 85 -6.34 6.47 11.29
N MET A 86 -5.14 5.94 11.10
CA MET A 86 -4.05 5.97 12.10
C MET A 86 -3.42 7.36 12.29
N LEU A 87 -3.74 8.33 11.42
CA LEU A 87 -3.31 9.72 11.54
C LEU A 87 -4.33 10.57 12.30
N ILE A 88 -5.62 10.29 12.16
CA ILE A 88 -6.69 11.09 12.78
C ILE A 88 -6.97 10.62 14.22
N ILE A 89 -6.84 9.33 14.49
CA ILE A 89 -7.19 8.76 15.80
C ILE A 89 -5.95 8.71 16.69
N PRO A 90 -6.08 9.06 18.00
CA PRO A 90 -5.02 8.83 18.98
C PRO A 90 -4.57 7.37 18.94
N SER A 91 -3.36 7.17 18.45
CA SER A 91 -2.80 5.86 18.15
C SER A 91 -2.07 5.31 19.37
N SER A 92 -2.57 4.22 19.96
CA SER A 92 -1.80 3.45 20.92
C SER A 92 -0.78 2.54 20.22
N ASP A 93 0.25 2.10 20.94
CA ASP A 93 1.22 1.13 20.42
C ASP A 93 0.53 -0.14 19.90
N PHE A 94 -0.54 -0.60 20.57
CA PHE A 94 -1.34 -1.74 20.14
C PHE A 94 -2.02 -1.51 18.78
N MET A 95 -2.65 -0.34 18.57
CA MET A 95 -3.27 0.01 17.29
C MET A 95 -2.23 0.10 16.17
N THR A 96 -1.04 0.61 16.48
CA THR A 96 0.09 0.68 15.54
C THR A 96 0.55 -0.72 15.12
N ILE A 97 0.65 -1.66 16.07
CA ILE A 97 0.99 -3.05 15.79
C ILE A 97 -0.08 -3.72 14.92
N LEU A 98 -1.36 -3.52 15.23
CA LEU A 98 -2.47 -4.07 14.46
C LEU A 98 -2.49 -3.54 13.03
N ALA A 99 -2.31 -2.22 12.85
CA ALA A 99 -2.22 -1.60 11.53
C ALA A 99 -1.02 -2.14 10.74
N ASN A 100 0.12 -2.35 11.40
CA ASN A 100 1.31 -2.91 10.79
C ASN A 100 1.10 -4.38 10.34
N LEU A 101 0.38 -5.18 11.13
CA LEU A 101 -0.01 -6.55 10.75
C LEU A 101 -0.89 -6.55 9.49
N ILE A 102 -1.91 -5.69 9.45
CA ILE A 102 -2.80 -5.55 8.28
C ILE A 102 -2.01 -5.13 7.04
N ASN A 103 -1.14 -4.11 7.16
CA ASN A 103 -0.30 -3.67 6.05
C ASN A 103 0.65 -4.76 5.54
N THR A 104 1.17 -5.61 6.44
CA THR A 104 2.04 -6.73 6.08
C THR A 104 1.27 -7.79 5.30
N ILE A 105 0.03 -8.09 5.71
CA ILE A 105 -0.86 -9.01 4.99
C ILE A 105 -1.17 -8.44 3.58
N ILE A 106 -1.51 -7.15 3.48
CA ILE A 106 -1.79 -6.49 2.19
C ILE A 106 -0.57 -6.58 1.26
N LEU A 107 0.62 -6.27 1.76
CA LEU A 107 1.86 -6.35 0.99
C LEU A 107 2.14 -7.78 0.52
N THR A 108 1.98 -8.76 1.40
CA THR A 108 2.21 -10.17 1.09
C THR A 108 1.24 -10.66 0.01
N ILE A 109 -0.05 -10.33 0.13
CA ILE A 109 -1.07 -10.63 -0.88
C ILE A 109 -0.70 -9.98 -2.22
N TYR A 110 -0.28 -8.70 -2.19
CA TYR A 110 0.05 -7.98 -3.41
C TYR A 110 1.23 -8.61 -4.16
N ILE A 111 2.30 -8.97 -3.46
CA ILE A 111 3.47 -9.64 -4.04
C ILE A 111 3.10 -11.01 -4.59
N ILE A 112 2.40 -11.84 -3.81
CA ILE A 112 2.07 -13.22 -4.20
C ILE A 112 1.17 -13.24 -5.44
N VAL A 113 0.13 -12.41 -5.44
CA VAL A 113 -0.91 -12.44 -6.48
C VAL A 113 -0.45 -11.73 -7.75
N PHE A 114 0.28 -10.61 -7.64
CA PHE A 114 0.55 -9.76 -8.80
C PHE A 114 2.00 -9.72 -9.26
N GLN A 115 2.93 -10.20 -8.45
CA GLN A 115 4.36 -10.17 -8.78
C GLN A 115 4.92 -11.56 -9.06
N THR A 116 4.54 -12.58 -8.29
CA THR A 116 5.03 -13.96 -8.51
C THR A 116 4.20 -14.79 -9.49
N ASN A 117 2.93 -14.47 -9.71
CA ASN A 117 2.04 -15.21 -10.62
C ASN A 117 1.23 -14.28 -11.54
N PRO A 118 1.88 -13.57 -12.49
CA PRO A 118 1.17 -12.65 -13.40
C PRO A 118 0.09 -13.33 -14.24
N ASP A 119 0.24 -14.63 -14.56
CA ASP A 119 -0.68 -15.38 -15.42
C ASP A 119 -1.94 -15.87 -14.69
N LEU A 120 -1.84 -16.21 -13.40
CA LEU A 120 -2.97 -16.71 -12.59
C LEU A 120 -4.02 -15.61 -12.30
N ALA A 121 -3.57 -14.35 -12.25
CA ALA A 121 -4.44 -13.19 -12.09
C ALA A 121 -5.30 -12.90 -13.33
N ASN A 122 -4.81 -13.25 -14.53
CA ASN A 122 -5.56 -13.05 -15.77
C ASN A 122 -6.65 -14.11 -15.96
N GLU A 123 -6.44 -15.36 -15.54
CA GLU A 123 -7.39 -16.45 -15.82
C GLU A 123 -8.58 -16.50 -14.85
N LYS A 124 -8.39 -16.11 -13.58
CA LYS A 124 -9.43 -16.23 -12.53
C LYS A 124 -10.25 -14.97 -12.23
N LEU A 125 -9.81 -13.79 -12.65
CA LEU A 125 -10.47 -12.51 -12.33
C LEU A 125 -11.18 -11.85 -13.53
N LEU A 126 -11.14 -12.49 -14.71
CA LEU A 126 -11.86 -12.08 -15.92
C LEU A 126 -13.23 -12.76 -16.08
N HIS A 127 -13.63 -13.62 -15.12
CA HIS A 127 -14.96 -14.22 -15.03
C HIS A 127 -15.74 -13.67 -13.84
#